data_AF-A0A8J7QWL8-F1
#
_entry.id   AF-A0A8J7QWL8-F1
#
_cell.length_a   1.000
_cell.length_b   1.000
_cell.length_c   1.000
_cell.angle_alpha   90.00
_cell.angle_beta   90.00
_cell.angle_gamma   90.00
#
_symmetry.space_group_name_H-M   'P 1'
#
loop_
_entity.id
_entity.type
_entity.pdbx_description
1 polymer ?
#
loop_
_entity_poly.entity_id
_entity_poly.type
_entity_poly.pdbx_seq_one_letter_code
_entity_poly.pdbx_strand_id
1 'polypeptide(L)'
;MLEYEIEAFGRRMGLGSLSLNDRGMAQLDIRGLGSFFLETRDGPGVRWLLMYLCSPADGHDPARAGRLLRMCDYRRNLPFPLAAGLDKGKSILLSRMEERRVTASAIENTLRFLAQCSGSK
;
A
#
# COMPACT_ATOMS: atom_id res chain seq x y z
N MET A 1 -18.16 7.89 2.68
CA MET A 1 -18.12 6.48 2.22
C MET A 1 -16.74 5.89 2.47
N LEU A 2 -15.65 6.51 1.99
CA LEU A 2 -14.28 6.06 2.22
C LEU A 2 -13.93 5.84 3.71
N GLU A 3 -14.27 6.80 4.57
CA GLU A 3 -14.00 6.73 6.03
C GLU A 3 -14.63 5.48 6.67
N TYR A 4 -15.87 5.15 6.29
CA TYR A 4 -16.55 3.94 6.76
C TYR A 4 -15.79 2.67 6.35
N GLU A 5 -15.27 2.61 5.12
CA GLU A 5 -14.52 1.46 4.61
C GLU A 5 -13.14 1.32 5.28
N ILE A 6 -12.47 2.45 5.57
CA ILE A 6 -11.20 2.48 6.32
C ILE A 6 -11.42 2.02 7.76
N GLU A 7 -12.47 2.50 8.41
CA GLU A 7 -12.82 2.11 9.77
C GLU A 7 -13.21 0.63 9.82
N ALA A 8 -14.00 0.14 8.85
CA ALA A 8 -14.36 -1.26 8.72
C ALA A 8 -13.14 -2.17 8.47
N PHE A 9 -12.17 -1.72 7.66
CA PHE A 9 -10.88 -2.39 7.52
C PHE A 9 -10.13 -2.43 8.86
N GLY A 10 -10.07 -1.31 9.59
CA GLY A 10 -9.45 -1.24 10.92
C GLY A 10 -10.04 -2.25 11.89
N ARG A 11 -11.36 -2.34 11.99
CA ARG A 11 -12.06 -3.32 12.85
C ARG A 11 -11.72 -4.76 12.48
N ARG A 12 -11.62 -5.08 11.18
CA ARG A 12 -11.21 -6.43 10.72
C ARG A 12 -9.77 -6.77 11.10
N MET A 13 -8.91 -5.75 11.22
CA MET A 13 -7.53 -5.91 11.70
C MET A 13 -7.42 -5.92 13.23
N GLY A 14 -8.54 -5.85 13.97
CA GLY A 14 -8.56 -5.81 15.43
C GLY A 14 -8.23 -4.43 16.02
N LEU A 15 -8.30 -3.37 15.22
CA LEU A 15 -8.09 -1.99 15.67
C LEU A 15 -9.42 -1.39 16.14
N GLY A 16 -9.38 -0.64 17.24
CA GLY A 16 -10.58 -0.02 17.83
C GLY A 16 -11.23 1.03 16.91
N SER A 17 -10.44 1.94 16.37
CA SER A 17 -10.89 2.93 15.38
C SER A 17 -9.71 3.33 14.48
N LEU A 18 -9.80 3.00 13.19
CA LEU A 18 -8.85 3.48 12.18
C LEU A 18 -9.49 4.61 11.38
N SER A 19 -8.83 5.76 11.34
CA SER A 19 -9.27 6.92 10.58
C SER A 19 -8.08 7.61 9.92
N LEU A 20 -8.37 8.37 8.86
CA LEU A 20 -7.41 9.30 8.29
C LEU A 20 -7.28 10.53 9.19
N ASN A 21 -6.08 11.10 9.27
CA ASN A 21 -5.83 12.39 9.90
C ASN A 21 -6.25 13.56 8.99
N ASP A 22 -6.06 14.80 9.46
CA ASP A 22 -6.39 16.03 8.72
C ASP A 22 -5.66 16.17 7.36
N ARG A 23 -4.59 15.40 7.15
CA ARG A 23 -3.85 15.33 5.87
C ARG A 23 -4.35 14.22 4.96
N GLY A 24 -5.43 13.53 5.34
CA GLY A 24 -5.97 12.40 4.60
C GLY A 24 -5.08 11.16 4.67
N MET A 25 -4.32 10.97 5.75
CA MET A 25 -3.40 9.83 5.92
C MET A 25 -3.70 8.99 7.16
N ALA A 26 -3.52 7.67 7.04
CA ALA A 26 -3.42 6.74 8.17
C ALA A 26 -2.19 5.84 8.00
N GLN A 27 -1.61 5.42 9.12
CA GLN A 27 -0.45 4.52 9.17
C GLN A 27 -0.72 3.37 10.14
N LEU A 28 -0.31 2.17 9.74
CA LEU A 28 -0.31 0.96 10.55
C LEU A 28 1.09 0.34 10.54
N ASP A 29 1.69 0.18 11.73
CA ASP A 29 2.95 -0.54 11.86
C ASP A 29 2.67 -2.03 12.07
N ILE A 30 3.15 -2.85 11.13
CA ILE A 30 2.92 -4.30 11.09
C ILE A 30 4.24 -5.00 11.38
N ARG A 31 4.31 -5.67 12.53
CA ARG A 31 5.51 -6.38 12.98
C ARG A 31 5.98 -7.39 11.93
N GLY A 32 7.24 -7.29 11.53
CA GLY A 32 7.85 -8.18 10.55
C GLY A 32 7.55 -7.84 9.09
N LEU A 33 6.66 -6.88 8.82
CA LEU A 33 6.29 -6.46 7.47
C LEU A 33 6.71 -5.02 7.15
N GLY A 34 6.65 -4.12 8.14
CA GLY A 34 6.96 -2.70 7.99
C GLY A 34 5.74 -1.82 8.25
N SER A 35 5.71 -0.62 7.67
CA SER A 35 4.64 0.36 7.89
C SER A 35 3.74 0.42 6.65
N PHE A 36 2.46 0.16 6.84
CA PHE A 36 1.43 0.27 5.82
C PHE A 36 0.69 1.60 5.94
N PHE A 37 0.57 2.32 4.83
CA PHE A 37 -0.02 3.65 4.78
C PHE A 37 -1.23 3.66 3.85
N LEU A 38 -2.22 4.45 4.26
CA LEU A 38 -3.40 4.84 3.48
C LEU A 38 -3.32 6.35 3.29
N GLU A 39 -3.39 6.84 2.06
CA GLU A 39 -3.30 8.28 1.78
C GLU A 39 -4.26 8.67 0.68
N THR A 40 -5.09 9.69 0.91
CA THR A 40 -5.95 10.23 -0.13
C THR A 40 -5.20 11.25 -0.98
N ARG A 41 -5.35 11.16 -2.31
CA ARG A 41 -4.80 12.12 -3.26
C ARG A 41 -5.83 12.52 -4.31
N ASP A 42 -5.97 13.82 -4.51
CA ASP A 42 -6.80 14.37 -5.56
C ASP A 42 -6.08 14.30 -6.91
N GLY A 43 -6.83 13.89 -7.94
CA GLY A 43 -6.44 13.95 -9.34
C GLY A 43 -7.54 14.62 -10.17
N PRO A 44 -7.30 14.84 -11.48
CA PRO A 44 -8.28 15.49 -12.34
C PRO A 44 -9.60 14.70 -12.41
N GLY A 45 -10.64 15.20 -11.73
CA GLY A 45 -11.98 14.61 -11.71
C GLY A 45 -12.12 13.31 -10.89
N VAL A 46 -11.08 12.90 -10.17
CA VAL A 46 -11.05 11.63 -9.42
C VAL A 46 -10.23 11.78 -8.15
N ARG A 47 -10.70 11.18 -7.05
CA ARG A 47 -9.94 11.06 -5.80
C ARG A 47 -9.43 9.64 -5.65
N TRP A 48 -8.16 9.49 -5.32
CA TRP A 48 -7.47 8.21 -5.18
C TRP A 48 -7.19 7.90 -3.73
N LEU A 49 -7.32 6.63 -3.36
CA LEU A 49 -6.69 6.07 -2.18
C LEU A 49 -5.38 5.39 -2.61
N LEU A 50 -4.26 5.92 -2.16
CA LEU A 50 -2.95 5.30 -2.24
C LEU A 50 -2.78 4.36 -1.04
N MET A 51 -2.33 3.14 -1.32
CA MET A 51 -2.07 2.10 -0.33
C MET A 51 -0.62 1.66 -0.53
N TYR A 52 0.25 1.93 0.43
CA TYR A 52 1.67 1.62 0.26
C TYR A 52 2.30 1.00 1.49
N LEU A 53 3.16 0.01 1.25
CA LEU A 53 3.91 -0.70 2.27
C LEU A 53 5.37 -0.28 2.19
N CYS A 54 5.87 0.25 3.29
CA CYS A 54 7.26 0.64 3.48
C CYS A 54 7.96 -0.40 4.35
N SER A 55 8.87 -1.17 3.77
CA SER A 55 9.64 -2.21 4.46
C SER A 55 11.14 -1.89 4.45
N PRO A 56 11.91 -2.28 5.48
CA PRO A 56 13.36 -2.15 5.46
C PRO A 56 13.96 -2.83 4.23
N ALA A 57 14.85 -2.12 3.54
CA ALA A 57 15.64 -2.65 2.46
C ALA A 57 17.11 -2.65 2.86
N ASP A 58 17.75 -3.81 2.77
CA ASP A 58 19.20 -3.94 2.89
C ASP A 58 19.84 -3.02 1.83
N GLY A 59 20.45 -1.93 2.30
CA GLY A 59 20.92 -0.82 1.45
C GLY A 59 22.09 -1.16 0.54
N HIS A 60 22.59 -2.41 0.57
CA HIS A 60 23.75 -2.87 -0.19
C HIS A 60 23.40 -3.86 -1.32
N ASP A 61 22.14 -4.00 -1.68
CA ASP A 61 21.73 -4.86 -2.80
C ASP A 61 21.51 -4.05 -4.09
N PRO A 62 22.51 -3.95 -4.99
CA PRO A 62 22.40 -3.19 -6.23
C PRO A 62 21.39 -3.79 -7.21
N ALA A 63 21.05 -5.08 -7.09
CA ALA A 63 20.09 -5.74 -7.97
C ALA A 63 18.64 -5.51 -7.54
N ARG A 64 18.41 -4.97 -6.33
CA ARG A 64 17.08 -4.78 -5.74
C ARG A 64 16.19 -3.87 -6.56
N ALA A 65 16.73 -2.73 -7.03
CA ALA A 65 16.01 -1.82 -7.90
C ALA A 65 15.51 -2.55 -9.17
N GLY A 66 16.38 -3.36 -9.79
CA GLY A 66 16.02 -4.17 -10.94
C GLY A 66 14.93 -5.22 -10.64
N ARG A 67 14.99 -5.88 -9.46
CA ARG A 67 13.94 -6.83 -9.04
C ARG A 67 12.60 -6.14 -8.82
N LEU A 68 12.60 -4.99 -8.15
CA LEU A 68 11.40 -4.17 -7.95
C LEU A 68 10.79 -3.71 -9.28
N LEU A 69 11.61 -3.22 -10.20
CA LEU A 69 11.14 -2.82 -11.53
C LEU A 69 10.54 -3.98 -12.33
N ARG A 70 11.19 -5.16 -12.31
CA ARG A 70 10.65 -6.36 -12.97
C ARG A 70 9.32 -6.82 -12.37
N MET A 71 9.12 -6.61 -11.07
CA MET A 71 7.87 -6.94 -10.41
C MET A 71 6.72 -6.02 -10.85
N CYS A 72 7.02 -4.76 -11.19
CA CYS A 72 6.07 -3.77 -11.70
C CYS A 72 5.79 -3.87 -13.21
N ASP A 73 6.30 -4.89 -13.91
CA ASP A 73 6.08 -5.02 -15.35
C ASP A 73 4.57 -5.20 -15.66
N TYR A 74 4.05 -4.33 -16.52
CA TYR A 74 2.66 -4.30 -16.94
C TYR A 74 2.19 -5.63 -17.56
N ARG A 75 3.11 -6.45 -18.09
CA ARG A 75 2.82 -7.76 -18.67
C ARG A 75 2.47 -8.84 -17.64
N ARG A 76 2.68 -8.58 -16.35
CA ARG A 76 2.49 -9.59 -15.27
C ARG A 76 1.04 -9.81 -14.86
N ASN A 77 0.08 -9.08 -15.45
CA ASN A 77 -1.36 -9.18 -15.16
C ASN A 77 -1.69 -9.26 -13.66
N LEU A 78 -1.10 -8.32 -12.90
CA LEU A 78 -1.23 -8.27 -11.45
C LEU A 78 -2.67 -7.94 -11.03
N PRO A 79 -3.15 -8.44 -9.87
CA PRO A 79 -4.50 -8.17 -9.39
C PRO A 79 -4.74 -6.68 -9.08
N PHE A 80 -3.67 -5.93 -8.79
CA PHE A 80 -3.70 -4.50 -8.56
C PHE A 80 -2.54 -3.81 -9.29
N PRO A 81 -2.70 -2.54 -9.71
CA PRO A 81 -1.59 -1.73 -10.20
C PRO A 81 -0.49 -1.66 -9.14
N LEU A 82 0.75 -1.94 -9.53
CA LEU A 82 1.89 -1.96 -8.62
C LEU A 82 2.96 -0.99 -9.10
N ALA A 83 3.31 -0.05 -8.24
CA ALA A 83 4.51 0.77 -8.36
C ALA A 83 5.48 0.40 -7.24
N ALA A 84 6.78 0.53 -7.51
CA ALA A 84 7.82 0.29 -6.53
C ALA A 84 8.83 1.42 -6.53
N GLY A 85 9.36 1.72 -5.34
CA GLY A 85 10.39 2.73 -5.13
C GLY A 85 11.39 2.29 -4.07
N LEU A 86 12.54 2.95 -4.06
CA LEU A 86 13.55 2.85 -3.01
C LEU A 86 13.81 4.25 -2.47
N ASP A 87 13.72 4.42 -1.16
CA ASP A 87 14.08 5.68 -0.50
C ASP A 87 14.83 5.39 0.79
N LYS A 88 16.03 5.97 0.95
CA LYS A 88 16.84 5.93 2.19
C LYS A 88 16.89 4.55 2.89
N GLY A 89 17.14 3.48 2.13
CA GLY A 89 17.22 2.11 2.68
C GLY A 89 15.86 1.48 3.01
N LYS A 90 14.78 1.97 2.40
CA LYS A 90 13.44 1.37 2.47
C LYS A 90 12.96 1.02 1.07
N SER A 91 12.32 -0.14 0.95
CA SER A 91 11.50 -0.46 -0.21
C SER A 91 10.08 0.03 0.02
N ILE A 92 9.53 0.68 -0.99
CA ILE A 92 8.17 1.18 -1.01
C ILE A 92 7.44 0.43 -2.11
N LEU A 93 6.37 -0.27 -1.77
CA LEU A 93 5.47 -0.89 -2.72
C LEU A 93 4.13 -0.18 -2.63
N LEU A 94 3.61 0.28 -3.76
CA LEU A 94 2.43 1.12 -3.82
C LEU A 94 1.40 0.52 -4.78
N SER A 95 0.16 0.51 -4.33
CA SER A 95 -1.03 0.32 -5.15
C SER A 95 -1.96 1.52 -4.98
N ARG A 96 -2.89 1.69 -5.92
CA ARG A 96 -3.86 2.78 -5.91
C ARG A 96 -5.23 2.33 -6.36
N MET A 97 -6.26 2.94 -5.80
CA MET A 97 -7.65 2.69 -6.15
C MET A 97 -8.43 4.00 -6.18
N GLU A 98 -9.37 4.13 -7.11
CA GLU A 98 -10.32 5.25 -7.06
C GLU A 98 -11.18 5.13 -5.80
N GLU A 99 -11.37 6.25 -5.09
CA GLU A 99 -12.10 6.31 -3.82
C GLU A 99 -13.48 5.62 -3.90
N ARG A 100 -14.20 5.79 -5.01
CA ARG A 100 -15.53 5.22 -5.22
C ARG A 100 -15.56 3.70 -5.28
N ARG A 101 -14.42 3.06 -5.52
CA ARG A 101 -14.27 1.60 -5.62
C ARG A 101 -13.69 0.98 -4.35
N VAL A 102 -13.26 1.81 -3.40
CA VAL A 102 -12.64 1.34 -2.17
C VAL A 102 -13.69 0.63 -1.33
N THR A 103 -13.32 -0.57 -0.87
CA THR A 103 -14.03 -1.31 0.16
C THR A 103 -13.02 -1.80 1.19
N ALA A 104 -13.47 -2.10 2.40
CA ALA A 104 -12.63 -2.68 3.45
C ALA A 104 -11.91 -3.96 2.97
N SER A 105 -12.63 -4.79 2.20
CA SER A 105 -12.09 -6.01 1.59
C SER A 105 -11.03 -5.70 0.54
N ALA A 106 -11.21 -4.64 -0.26
CA ALA A 106 -10.23 -4.22 -1.24
C ALA A 106 -8.94 -3.68 -0.59
N ILE A 107 -9.04 -2.96 0.53
CA ILE A 107 -7.88 -2.49 1.30
C ILE A 107 -7.12 -3.70 1.87
N GLU A 108 -7.83 -4.64 2.49
CA GLU A 108 -7.23 -5.86 3.04
C GLU A 108 -6.53 -6.71 1.97
N ASN A 109 -7.19 -6.93 0.83
CA ASN A 109 -6.63 -7.68 -0.29
C ASN A 109 -5.41 -6.96 -0.89
N THR A 110 -5.42 -5.64 -0.94
CA THR A 110 -4.26 -4.85 -1.39
C THR A 110 -3.09 -5.00 -0.42
N LEU A 111 -3.33 -4.90 0.89
CA LEU A 111 -2.29 -5.13 1.90
C LEU A 111 -1.68 -6.53 1.77
N ARG A 112 -2.52 -7.56 1.63
CA ARG A 112 -2.07 -8.96 1.43
C ARG A 112 -1.22 -9.10 0.18
N PHE A 113 -1.63 -8.48 -0.92
CA PHE A 113 -0.88 -8.46 -2.17
C PHE A 113 0.49 -7.76 -2.01
N LEU A 114 0.52 -6.56 -1.43
CA LEU A 114 1.77 -5.83 -1.19
C LEU A 114 2.72 -6.60 -0.26
N ALA A 115 2.18 -7.31 0.73
CA ALA A 115 2.96 -8.16 1.62
C ALA A 115 3.61 -9.34 0.88
N GLN A 116 2.88 -10.01 -0.01
CA GLN A 116 3.42 -11.08 -0.85
C GLN A 116 4.55 -10.56 -1.76
N CYS A 117 4.36 -9.37 -2.34
CA CYS A 117 5.39 -8.71 -3.14
C CYS A 117 6.63 -8.35 -2.32
N SER A 118 6.47 -7.89 -1.08
CA SER A 118 7.61 -7.57 -0.20
C SER A 118 8.36 -8.82 0.30
N GLY A 119 7.67 -9.96 0.44
CA GLY A 119 8.25 -11.23 0.90
C GLY A 119 8.89 -12.07 -0.20
N SER A 120 8.66 -11.74 -1.47
CA SER A 120 9.32 -12.37 -2.63
C SER A 120 10.78 -11.94 -2.71
N LYS A 121 11.61 -12.45 -1.79
CA LYS A 121 13.07 -12.26 -1.81
C LYS A 121 13.72 -13.08 -2.92
#